data_AF-A0A7X7EZR4-F1
#
_entry.id   AF-A0A7X7EZR4-F1
#
_cell.length_a   1.000
_cell.length_b   1.000
_cell.length_c   1.000
_cell.angle_alpha   90.00
_cell.angle_beta   90.00
_cell.angle_gamma   90.00
#
_symmetry.space_group_name_H-M   'P 1'
#
loop_
_entity.id
_entity.type
_entity.pdbx_description
1 polymer ?
#
loop_
_entity_poly.entity_id
_entity_poly.type
_entity_poly.pdbx_seq_one_letter_code
_entity_poly.pdbx_strand_id
1 'polypeptide(L)' 'QGWVKARELQGAMRLHTLKGTVDLKSVEPSGQADTYNLIVADFHTYFAGRQRILTHDNTIRKPTNCVVPGLPAHRVAARP' A
#
# COMPACT_ATOMS: atom_id res chain seq x y z
N GLN A 1 9.41 -4.79 1.41
CA GLN A 1 9.22 -3.40 1.88
C GLN A 1 7.74 -3.28 2.25
N GLY A 2 7.41 -2.64 3.37
CA GLY A 2 6.03 -2.38 3.75
C GLY A 2 5.45 -1.22 2.95
N TRP A 3 4.60 -0.41 3.58
CA TRP A 3 4.05 0.78 2.96
C TRP A 3 5.08 1.89 2.79
N VAL A 4 5.05 2.53 1.62
CA VAL A 4 5.98 3.61 1.22
C VAL A 4 5.16 4.80 0.73
N LYS A 5 5.58 6.03 1.03
CA LYS A 5 4.93 7.23 0.47
C LYS A 5 5.16 7.27 -1.04
N ALA A 6 4.14 7.63 -1.82
CA ALA A 6 4.22 7.62 -3.29
C ALA A 6 5.43 8.43 -3.84
N ARG A 7 5.77 9.56 -3.20
CA ARG A 7 6.92 10.41 -3.56
C ARG A 7 8.30 9.81 -3.29
N GLU A 8 8.36 8.73 -2.52
CA GLU A 8 9.59 8.01 -2.17
C GLU A 8 9.78 6.75 -3.04
N LEU A 9 8.81 6.47 -3.92
CA LEU A 9 8.90 5.37 -4.86
C LEU A 9 9.99 5.64 -5.90
N GLN A 10 10.68 4.57 -6.30
CA GLN A 10 11.75 4.61 -7.29
C GLN A 10 11.56 3.47 -8.30
N GLY A 11 12.14 3.62 -9.49
CA GLY A 11 12.18 2.55 -10.48
C GLY A 11 12.73 1.25 -9.90
N ALA A 12 12.29 0.13 -10.45
CA ALA A 12 12.61 -1.24 -10.01
C ALA A 12 12.01 -1.68 -8.66
N MET A 13 11.23 -0.83 -7.99
CA MET A 13 10.35 -1.26 -6.91
C MET A 13 9.16 -2.07 -7.44
N ARG A 14 8.50 -2.83 -6.56
CA ARG A 14 7.32 -3.63 -6.89
C ARG A 14 6.10 -3.15 -6.12
N LEU A 15 4.97 -3.04 -6.80
CA LEU A 15 3.70 -2.58 -6.23
C LEU A 15 2.64 -3.68 -6.27
N HIS A 16 1.79 -3.74 -5.25
CA HIS A 16 0.64 -4.63 -5.24
C HIS A 16 -0.52 -4.01 -6.02
N THR A 17 -1.15 -4.81 -6.86
CA THR A 17 -2.37 -4.47 -7.61
C THR A 17 -3.43 -5.53 -7.38
N LEU A 18 -4.65 -5.28 -7.86
CA LEU A 18 -5.72 -6.27 -7.82
C LEU A 18 -5.35 -7.59 -8.52
N LYS A 19 -4.48 -7.56 -9.53
CA LYS A 19 -4.08 -8.75 -10.32
C LYS A 19 -2.76 -9.39 -9.83
N GLY A 20 -2.24 -8.94 -8.69
CA GLY A 20 -0.93 -9.35 -8.20
C GLY A 20 0.09 -8.22 -8.28
N THR A 21 1.37 -8.57 -8.31
CA THR A 21 2.46 -7.59 -8.22
C THR A 21 2.91 -7.10 -9.59
N VAL A 22 3.23 -5.81 -9.71
CA VAL A 22 3.77 -5.19 -10.93
C VAL A 22 5.09 -4.47 -10.65
N ASP A 23 5.98 -4.46 -11.63
CA ASP A 23 7.24 -3.71 -11.56
C ASP A 23 7.00 -2.23 -11.89
N LEU A 24 7.49 -1.35 -11.02
CA LEU A 24 7.44 0.09 -11.22
C LEU A 24 8.54 0.51 -12.19
N LYS A 25 8.12 0.97 -13.38
CA LYS A 25 9.04 1.37 -14.45
C LYS A 25 9.63 2.77 -14.21
N SER A 26 8.79 3.75 -13.92
CA SER A 26 9.22 5.12 -13.63
C SER A 26 8.24 5.84 -12.71
N VAL A 27 8.70 6.96 -12.15
CA VAL A 27 7.92 7.91 -11.36
C VAL A 27 8.23 9.29 -11.92
N GLU A 28 7.22 9.97 -12.40
CA GLU A 28 7.36 11.29 -13.01
C GLU A 28 6.71 12.36 -12.11
N PRO A 29 7.31 13.56 -11.99
CA PRO A 29 6.61 14.70 -11.41
C PRO A 29 5.31 14.99 -12.17
N SER A 30 4.26 15.26 -11.42
CA SER A 30 2.98 15.73 -11.96
C SER A 30 2.69 17.14 -11.46
N GLY A 31 1.84 17.87 -12.19
CA GLY A 31 1.33 19.17 -11.76
C GLY A 31 0.43 19.09 -10.53
N GLN A 32 0.00 20.26 -10.05
CA GLN A 32 -0.98 20.35 -8.96
C GLN A 32 -2.36 19.91 -9.45
N ALA A 33 -3.05 19.16 -8.60
CA ALA A 33 -4.41 18.71 -8.84
C ALA A 33 -5.13 18.53 -7.50
N ASP A 34 -6.44 18.69 -7.50
CA ASP A 34 -7.26 18.29 -6.37
C ASP A 34 -7.15 16.79 -6.16
N THR A 35 -6.97 16.40 -4.89
CA THR A 35 -6.86 14.99 -4.50
C THR A 35 -7.89 14.67 -3.44
N TYR A 36 -8.38 13.43 -3.51
CA TYR A 36 -9.39 12.93 -2.59
C TYR A 36 -8.88 11.65 -1.95
N ASN A 37 -9.25 11.44 -0.70
CA ASN A 37 -8.93 10.23 0.03
C ASN A 37 -10.23 9.56 0.50
N LEU A 38 -10.25 8.23 0.53
CA LEU A 38 -11.34 7.46 1.09
C LEU A 38 -11.03 7.13 2.55
N ILE A 39 -12.03 7.09 3.42
CA ILE A 39 -11.88 6.50 4.76
C ILE A 39 -12.47 5.09 4.67
N VAL A 40 -11.62 4.09 4.87
CA VAL A 40 -12.02 2.68 4.77
C VAL A 40 -11.88 2.04 6.14
N ALA A 41 -12.96 1.40 6.61
CA ALA A 41 -12.94 0.72 7.91
C ALA A 41 -11.99 -0.49 7.91
N ASP A 42 -11.52 -0.83 9.11
CA ASP A 42 -10.70 -1.99 9.49
C ASP A 42 -9.32 -2.09 8.83
N PHE A 43 -9.28 -2.19 7.50
CA PHE A 43 -8.05 -2.43 6.75
C PHE A 43 -7.39 -1.15 6.24
N HIS A 44 -8.10 -0.02 6.21
CA HIS A 44 -7.58 1.28 5.78
C HIS A 44 -6.95 1.26 4.37
N THR A 45 -7.40 0.34 3.51
CA THR A 45 -6.79 0.09 2.20
C THR A 45 -7.83 -0.08 1.11
N TYR A 46 -7.49 0.39 -0.08
CA TYR A 46 -8.34 0.32 -1.26
C TYR A 46 -7.50 0.32 -2.53
N PHE A 47 -8.11 -0.08 -3.65
CA PHE A 47 -7.44 -0.04 -4.95
C PHE A 47 -7.76 1.25 -5.69
N ALA A 48 -6.73 1.94 -6.18
CA ALA A 48 -6.86 3.22 -6.87
C ALA A 48 -6.18 3.24 -8.24
N GLY A 49 -6.69 4.11 -9.12
CA GLY A 49 -6.15 4.34 -10.45
C GLY A 49 -6.42 3.21 -11.46
N ARG A 50 -6.01 3.43 -12.72
CA ARG A 50 -6.26 2.50 -13.84
C ARG A 50 -5.65 1.11 -13.61
N GLN A 51 -4.48 1.05 -12.98
CA GLN A 51 -3.81 -0.22 -12.68
C GLN A 51 -4.30 -0.87 -11.37
N ARG A 52 -5.26 -0.25 -10.66
CA ARG A 52 -5.80 -0.74 -9.39
C ARG A 52 -4.69 -1.07 -8.40
N ILE A 53 -3.87 -0.06 -8.08
CA ILE A 53 -2.75 -0.18 -7.14
C ILE A 53 -3.29 -0.15 -5.71
N LEU A 54 -2.81 -1.07 -4.88
CA LEU A 54 -3.16 -1.14 -3.47
C LEU A 54 -2.62 0.10 -2.75
N THR A 55 -3.55 0.89 -2.22
CA THR A 55 -3.31 2.18 -1.58
C THR A 55 -3.78 2.10 -0.13
N HIS A 56 -3.19 2.92 0.73
CA HIS A 56 -3.62 3.10 2.11
C HIS A 56 -4.26 4.48 2.23
N ASP A 57 -5.32 4.57 3.04
CA ASP A 57 -5.95 5.86 3.32
C ASP A 57 -5.04 6.77 4.17
N ASN A 58 -5.50 7.98 4.50
CA ASN A 58 -4.71 8.91 5.30
C ASN A 58 -4.82 8.67 6.82
N THR A 59 -5.34 7.52 7.26
CA THR A 59 -5.40 7.18 8.68
C THR A 59 -3.97 6.98 9.20
N ILE A 60 -3.67 7.62 10.34
CA ILE A 60 -2.37 7.46 11.00
C ILE A 60 -2.19 5.98 11.35
N ARG A 61 -1.09 5.40 10.86
CA ARG A 61 -0.75 4.00 11.12
C ARG A 61 -0.56 3.80 12.63
N LYS A 62 -1.25 2.80 13.17
CA LYS A 62 -1.02 2.27 14.50
C LYS A 62 -0.38 0.88 14.38
N PRO A 63 0.41 0.43 15.38
CA PRO A 63 0.82 -0.96 15.45
C PRO A 63 -0.39 -1.87 15.30
N THR A 64 -0.28 -2.89 14.46
CA THR A 64 -1.37 -3.83 14.19
C THR A 64 -0.82 -5.24 14.09
N ASN A 65 -1.60 -6.20 14.57
CA ASN A 65 -1.36 -7.63 14.36
C ASN A 65 -1.97 -8.12 13.03
N CYS A 66 -2.57 -7.22 12.25
CA CYS A 66 -3.06 -7.56 10.92
C CYS A 66 -1.90 -7.97 10.02
N VAL A 67 -2.02 -9.17 9.46
CA VAL A 67 -1.07 -9.68 8.48
C VAL A 67 -1.19 -8.84 7.22
N VAL A 68 -0.10 -8.18 6.82
CA VAL A 68 -0.10 -7.37 5.60
C VAL A 68 -0.21 -8.27 4.37
N PRO A 69 -0.88 -7.82 3.29
CA PRO A 69 -0.90 -8.54 2.03
C PRO A 69 0.52 -8.91 1.57
N GLY A 70 0.74 -10.19 1.25
CA GLY A 70 2.04 -10.69 0.79
C GLY A 70 3.01 -11.13 1.90
N LEU A 71 2.68 -10.94 3.18
CA LEU A 71 3.42 -11.54 4.29
C LEU A 71 2.70 -12.83 4.72
N PRO A 72 3.28 -14.03 4.55
CA PRO A 72 2.68 -15.23 5.09
C PRO A 72 2.57 -15.09 6.62
N ALA A 73 1.38 -15.36 7.16
CA ALA A 73 1.15 -15.38 8.58
C ALA A 73 1.97 -16.53 9.19
N HIS A 74 3.22 -16.26 9.59
CA HIS A 74 3.86 -17.17 10.52
C HIS A 74 3.08 -17.02 11.84
N ARG A 75 2.46 -18.12 12.30
CA ARG A 75 1.93 -18.15 13.66
C ARG A 75 3.11 -17.91 14.59
N VAL A 76 3.24 -16.69 15.11
CA VAL A 76 3.99 -16.49 16.36
C VAL A 76 3.11 -17.15 17.42
N ALA A 77 3.50 -18.33 17.88
CA ALA A 77 2.95 -18.85 19.12
C ALA A 77 3.25 -17.82 20.21
N ALA A 78 2.21 -17.25 20.82
CA ALA A 78 2.36 -16.42 22.00
C ALA A 78 3.18 -17.22 23.03
N ARG A 79 4.36 -16.70 23.39
CA ARG A 79 5.11 -17.24 24.53
C ARG A 79 4.46 -16.71 25.82
N PRO A 80 4.43 -17.54 26.88
CA PRO A 80 3.75 -17.24 28.15
C PRO A 80 4.33 -16.02 28.85
#